data_AF-A0A961FSV7-F1
#
_entry.id   AF-A0A961FSV7-F1
#
_cell.length_a   1.000
_cell.length_b   1.000
_cell.length_c   1.000
_cell.angle_alpha   90.00
_cell.angle_beta   90.00
_cell.angle_gamma   90.00
#
_symmetry.space_group_name_H-M   'P 1'
#
loop_
_entity.id
_entity.type
_entity.pdbx_description
1 polymer ?
#
loop_
_entity_poly.entity_id
_entity_poly.type
_entity_poly.pdbx_seq_one_letter_code
_entity_poly.pdbx_strand_id
1 'polypeptide(L)' 'MLSYRQGHQLTIAQFRDLLVRSTLGKRRPIDDPDCLRGMLENANLQITCFDGDHPVGIARSVTDFDYCCYLSDLAV' A
#
# COMPACT_ATOMS: atom_id res chain seq x y z
N MET A 1 9.49 3.90 17.03
CA MET A 1 8.78 5.20 16.89
C MET A 1 8.20 5.22 15.51
N LEU A 2 6.91 5.53 15.36
CA LEU A 2 6.24 5.46 14.07
C LEU A 2 6.62 6.64 13.19
N SER A 3 6.89 6.37 11.91
CA SER A 3 7.12 7.38 10.88
C SER A 3 6.22 7.12 9.67
N TYR A 4 5.82 8.17 8.97
CA TYR A 4 4.95 8.08 7.81
C TYR A 4 5.67 8.66 6.60
N ARG A 5 5.67 7.95 5.48
CA ARG A 5 6.38 8.33 4.27
C ARG A 5 5.43 8.27 3.07
N GLN A 6 5.51 9.27 2.20
CA GLN A 6 4.69 9.34 0.98
C GLN A 6 5.40 8.70 -0.21
N GLY A 7 4.61 8.15 -1.13
CA GLY A 7 5.05 7.63 -2.42
C GLY A 7 5.36 6.14 -2.40
N HIS A 8 6.00 5.67 -3.48
CA HIS A 8 6.35 4.27 -3.67
C HIS A 8 7.57 3.89 -2.82
N GLN A 9 7.32 3.45 -1.57
CA GLN A 9 8.37 3.12 -0.59
C GLN A 9 8.50 1.61 -0.31
N LEU A 10 7.53 0.81 -0.77
CA LEU A 10 7.47 -0.62 -0.47
C LEU A 10 7.99 -1.45 -1.63
N THR A 11 8.77 -2.47 -1.30
CA THR A 11 8.99 -3.59 -2.22
C THR A 11 7.69 -4.41 -2.38
N ILE A 12 7.59 -5.16 -3.47
CA ILE A 12 6.46 -6.08 -3.72
C ILE A 12 6.29 -7.07 -2.57
N ALA A 13 7.39 -7.58 -2.02
CA ALA A 13 7.37 -8.50 -0.90
C ALA A 13 6.77 -7.86 0.37
N GLN A 14 7.17 -6.62 0.69
CA GLN A 14 6.62 -5.89 1.85
C GLN A 14 5.14 -5.54 1.65
N PHE A 15 4.75 -5.13 0.44
CA PHE A 15 3.34 -4.85 0.15
C PHE A 15 2.48 -6.11 0.25
N ARG A 16 2.94 -7.24 -0.32
CA ARG A 16 2.28 -8.54 -0.18
C ARG A 16 2.14 -8.94 1.29
N ASP A 17 3.21 -8.80 2.07
CA ASP A 17 3.20 -9.12 3.50
C ASP A 17 2.14 -8.31 4.26
N LEU A 18 2.08 -6.99 4.05
CA LEU A 18 1.05 -6.13 4.65
C LEU A 18 -0.37 -6.56 4.25
N LEU A 19 -0.60 -6.88 2.97
CA LEU A 19 -1.89 -7.37 2.52
C LEU A 19 -2.28 -8.69 3.21
N VAL A 20 -1.34 -9.63 3.36
CA VAL A 20 -1.58 -10.92 4.02
C VAL A 20 -1.89 -10.72 5.51
N ARG A 21 -1.05 -9.97 6.24
CA ARG A 21 -1.21 -9.76 7.69
C ARG A 21 -2.47 -8.98 8.05
N SER A 22 -2.86 -8.02 7.22
CA SER A 22 -4.09 -7.23 7.39
C SER A 22 -5.38 -7.97 6.99
N THR A 23 -5.27 -9.22 6.53
CA THR A 23 -6.36 -10.04 5.95
C THR A 23 -6.94 -9.54 4.61
N LEU A 24 -6.53 -8.35 4.13
CA LEU A 24 -6.96 -7.78 2.86
C LEU A 24 -6.50 -8.60 1.65
N GLY A 25 -5.44 -9.40 1.83
CA GLY A 25 -4.89 -10.31 0.84
C GLY A 25 -5.91 -11.30 0.27
N LYS A 26 -6.98 -11.64 1.02
CA LYS A 26 -8.07 -12.49 0.53
C LYS A 26 -8.85 -11.89 -0.65
N ARG A 27 -8.71 -10.58 -0.90
CA ARG A 27 -9.43 -9.82 -1.92
C ARG A 27 -8.47 -9.10 -2.89
N ARG A 28 -7.19 -9.45 -2.86
CA ARG A 28 -6.15 -8.85 -3.70
C ARG A 28 -5.40 -9.93 -4.46
N PRO A 29 -4.81 -9.60 -5.62
CA PRO A 29 -4.05 -10.55 -6.41
C PRO A 29 -2.66 -10.78 -5.80
N ILE A 30 -2.59 -11.29 -4.56
CA ILE A 30 -1.34 -11.43 -3.78
C ILE A 30 -0.34 -12.43 -4.36
N ASP A 31 -0.79 -13.29 -5.27
CA ASP A 31 0.04 -14.28 -5.96
C ASP A 31 0.42 -13.85 -7.39
N ASP A 32 0.03 -12.62 -7.80
CA ASP A 32 0.41 -12.00 -9.06
C ASP A 32 1.35 -10.80 -8.79
N PRO A 33 2.69 -11.02 -8.79
CA PRO A 33 3.65 -9.99 -8.45
C PRO A 33 3.69 -8.84 -9.46
N ASP A 34 3.34 -9.08 -10.73
CA ASP A 34 3.31 -8.05 -11.76
C ASP A 34 2.09 -7.14 -11.58
N CYS A 35 0.94 -7.70 -11.20
CA CYS A 35 -0.23 -6.92 -10.82
C CYS A 35 0.05 -6.07 -9.57
N LEU A 36 0.67 -6.65 -8.53
CA LEU A 36 1.07 -5.90 -7.33
C LEU A 36 2.03 -4.75 -7.65
N ARG A 37 2.96 -4.94 -8.60
CA ARG A 37 3.85 -3.88 -9.07
C ARG A 37 3.06 -2.75 -9.73
N GLY A 38 2.17 -3.09 -10.66
CA GLY A 38 1.30 -2.12 -11.32
C GLY A 38 0.42 -1.35 -10.32
N MET A 39 -0.10 -2.02 -9.28
CA MET A 39 -0.90 -1.38 -8.23
C MET A 39 -0.13 -0.28 -7.48
N LEU A 40 1.15 -0.51 -7.19
CA LEU A 40 1.99 0.43 -6.47
C LEU A 40 2.61 1.51 -7.37
N GLU A 41 2.85 1.22 -8.65
CA GLU A 41 3.41 2.21 -9.59
C GLU A 41 2.36 3.23 -10.04
N ASN A 42 1.09 2.82 -10.17
CA ASN A 42 0.03 3.66 -10.74
C ASN A 42 -0.87 4.34 -9.69
N ALA A 43 -0.73 4.02 -8.40
CA ALA A 43 -1.46 4.72 -7.35
C ALA A 43 -0.82 6.11 -7.11
N ASN A 44 -1.61 7.16 -7.31
CA ASN A 44 -1.12 8.54 -7.26
C ASN A 44 -1.02 9.11 -5.83
N LEU A 45 -1.63 8.48 -4.82
CA LEU A 45 -1.41 8.77 -3.42
C LEU A 45 -1.16 7.50 -2.61
N GLN A 46 0.00 7.43 -1.96
CA GLN A 46 0.44 6.31 -1.13
C GLN A 46 1.09 6.86 0.14
N ILE A 47 0.63 6.40 1.30
CA ILE A 47 1.25 6.69 2.61
C ILE A 47 1.56 5.37 3.28
N THR A 48 2.82 5.16 3.65
CA THR A 48 3.27 3.97 4.37
C THR A 48 3.69 4.36 5.79
N CYS A 49 3.21 3.61 6.79
CA CYS A 49 3.65 3.70 8.17
C CYS A 49 4.80 2.72 8.42
N PHE A 50 5.85 3.19 9.07
CA PHE A 50 7.02 2.40 9.47
C PHE A 50 7.25 2.47 10.97
N ASP A 51 7.58 1.35 11.60
CA ASP A 51 8.23 1.31 12.91
C ASP A 51 9.72 1.03 12.71
N GLY A 52 10.55 2.07 12.83
CA GLY A 52 11.94 2.03 12.37
C GLY A 52 12.01 1.83 10.85
N ASP A 53 12.62 0.73 10.42
CA ASP A 53 12.70 0.33 9.01
C ASP A 53 11.64 -0.71 8.59
N HIS A 54 10.82 -1.16 9.54
CA HIS A 54 9.79 -2.16 9.26
C HIS A 54 8.46 -1.50 8.86
N PRO A 55 7.93 -1.75 7.65
CA PRO A 55 6.63 -1.24 7.27
C PRO A 55 5.52 -1.98 8.04
N VAL A 56 4.67 -1.20 8.71
CA VAL A 56 3.57 -1.69 9.57
C VAL A 56 2.18 -1.31 9.06
N GLY A 57 2.09 -0.49 8.02
CA GLY A 57 0.80 -0.20 7.39
C GLY A 57 0.91 0.60 6.11
N ILE A 58 -0.15 0.58 5.30
CA ILE A 58 -0.25 1.33 4.05
C ILE A 58 -1.68 1.86 3.86
N ALA A 59 -1.78 3.10 3.38
CA ALA A 59 -2.95 3.65 2.71
C ALA A 59 -2.60 3.93 1.24
N ARG A 60 -3.32 3.30 0.30
CA ARG A 60 -3.14 3.46 -1.15
C ARG A 60 -4.44 3.91 -1.80
N SER A 61 -4.37 5.01 -2.55
CA SER A 61 -5.52 5.67 -3.15
C SER A 61 -5.29 6.07 -4.60
N VAL A 62 -6.40 6.24 -5.32
CA VAL A 62 -6.47 6.97 -6.58
C VAL A 62 -7.29 8.23 -6.33
N THR A 63 -6.72 9.40 -6.56
CA THR A 63 -7.33 10.70 -6.24
C THR A 63 -7.13 11.71 -7.38
N ASP A 64 -8.08 12.63 -7.54
CA ASP A 64 -7.91 13.83 -8.38
C ASP A 64 -7.21 14.98 -7.65
N PHE A 65 -7.00 14.83 -6.34
CA PHE A 65 -6.45 15.84 -5.41
C PHE A 65 -7.33 17.06 -5.13
N ASP A 66 -8.58 17.06 -5.59
CA ASP A 66 -9.50 18.19 -5.45
C ASP A 66 -10.85 17.80 -4.80
N TYR A 67 -11.48 16.72 -5.25
CA TYR A 67 -12.84 16.34 -4.84
C TYR A 67 -13.00 14.85 -4.53
N CYS A 68 -12.43 13.98 -5.36
CA CYS A 68 -12.65 12.55 -5.28
C CYS A 68 -11.37 11.78 -4.95
N CYS A 69 -11.45 10.95 -3.90
CA CYS A 69 -10.39 10.04 -3.52
C CYS A 69 -11.00 8.66 -3.24
N TYR A 70 -10.58 7.66 -4.03
CA TYR A 70 -10.89 6.27 -3.78
C TYR A 70 -9.75 5.62 -3.00
N LEU A 71 -10.00 5.34 -1.71
CA LEU A 71 -9.09 4.59 -0.85
C LEU A 71 -9.19 3.11 -1.19
N SER A 72 -8.28 2.64 -2.05
CA SER A 72 -8.30 1.26 -2.51
C SER A 72 -7.79 0.29 -1.46
N ASP A 73 -6.72 0.62 -0.74
CA ASP A 73 -6.17 -0.22 0.32
C ASP A 73 -5.93 0.59 1.59
N LEU A 74 -6.38 0.03 2.72
CA LEU A 74 -5.99 0.43 4.06
C LEU A 74 -5.66 -0.85 4.83
N ALA A 75 -4.37 -1.09 5.05
CA ALA A 75 -3.86 -2.34 5.60
C ALA A 75 -2.86 -2.08 6.73
N VAL A 76 -3.04 -2.79 7.85
CA VAL A 76 -2.20 -2.79 9.07
C VAL A 76 -2.12 -4.23 9.57
#